data_AF-A0A417PC95-F1
#
_entry.id   AF-A0A417PC95-F1
#
_cell.length_a   1.000
_cell.length_b   1.000
_cell.length_c   1.000
_cell.angle_alpha   90.00
_cell.angle_beta   90.00
_cell.angle_gamma   90.00
#
_symmetry.space_group_name_H-M   'P 1'
#
loop_
_entity.id
_entity.type
_entity.pdbx_description
1 polymer ?
#
loop_
_entity_poly.entity_id
_entity_poly.type
_entity_poly.pdbx_seq_one_letter_code
_entity_poly.pdbx_strand_id
1 'polypeptide(L)' 'MDAEDMIIDLNDLTQDGVIECPYCHKGKTYTYAAKGKESSNCHICRRLVLWDFDRMKAYKAKAKKFVS' A
#
# COMPACT_ATOMS: atom_id res chain seq x y z
N MET A 1 -23.43 17.78 11.71
CA MET A 1 -22.63 16.86 10.88
C MET A 1 -22.05 15.87 11.85
N ASP A 2 -22.90 14.90 12.17
CA ASP A 2 -22.74 13.95 13.26
C ASP A 2 -21.69 12.90 12.86
N ALA A 3 -20.84 12.52 13.81
CA ALA A 3 -19.65 11.70 13.60
C ALA A 3 -19.94 10.24 13.18
N GLU A 4 -21.22 9.87 13.08
CA GLU A 4 -21.68 8.51 12.75
C GLU A 4 -21.53 8.16 11.26
N ASP A 5 -21.29 9.14 10.39
CA ASP A 5 -21.19 8.95 8.93
C ASP A 5 -19.78 8.56 8.41
N MET A 6 -18.84 8.23 9.32
CA MET A 6 -17.44 7.92 8.95
C MET A 6 -17.09 6.42 9.01
N ILE A 7 -18.07 5.54 9.20
CA ILE A 7 -17.85 4.09 9.15
C ILE A 7 -18.12 3.63 7.72
N ILE A 8 -17.05 3.28 6.99
CA ILE A 8 -17.15 2.70 5.66
C ILE A 8 -17.15 1.17 5.80
N ASP A 9 -18.19 0.51 5.28
CA ASP A 9 -18.19 -0.95 5.15
C ASP A 9 -17.19 -1.35 4.05
N LEU A 10 -16.20 -2.12 4.45
CA LEU A 10 -15.13 -2.57 3.58
C LEU A 10 -15.57 -3.75 2.69
N ASN A 11 -16.69 -4.42 3.01
CA ASN A 11 -17.27 -5.50 2.21
C ASN A 11 -17.94 -5.00 0.93
N ASP A 12 -18.43 -3.76 0.92
CA ASP A 12 -19.03 -3.12 -0.26
C ASP A 12 -17.95 -2.67 -1.28
N LEU A 13 -16.68 -2.80 -0.93
CA LEU A 13 -15.56 -2.31 -1.72
C LEU A 13 -14.82 -3.46 -2.40
N THR A 14 -14.48 -3.25 -3.67
CA THR A 14 -13.85 -4.27 -4.50
C THR A 14 -12.41 -4.51 -4.07
N GLN A 15 -12.01 -5.78 -3.94
CA GLN A 15 -10.62 -6.16 -3.74
C GLN A 15 -9.87 -6.10 -5.08
N ASP A 16 -8.91 -5.19 -5.20
CA ASP A 16 -8.25 -4.91 -6.48
C ASP A 16 -7.12 -5.90 -6.81
N GLY A 17 -6.35 -6.34 -5.82
CA GLY A 17 -5.30 -7.34 -6.10
C GLY A 17 -4.21 -7.49 -5.05
N VAL A 18 -3.14 -8.16 -5.48
CA VAL A 18 -1.97 -8.50 -4.65
C VAL A 18 -0.71 -7.98 -5.34
N ILE A 19 0.04 -7.10 -4.67
CA ILE A 19 1.35 -6.63 -5.15
C ILE A 19 2.44 -7.37 -4.38
N GLU A 20 3.39 -7.94 -5.10
CA GLU A 20 4.49 -8.67 -4.49
C GLU A 20 5.58 -7.73 -3.95
N CYS A 21 6.02 -7.96 -2.71
CA CYS A 21 7.16 -7.25 -2.14
C CYS A 21 8.48 -7.62 -2.85
N PRO A 22 9.28 -6.65 -3.31
CA PRO A 22 10.51 -6.93 -4.06
C PRO A 22 11.68 -7.43 -3.17
N TYR A 23 11.45 -7.61 -1.87
CA TYR A 23 12.45 -8.11 -0.92
C TYR A 23 12.15 -9.53 -0.45
N CYS A 24 10.92 -9.81 -0.03
CA CYS A 24 10.53 -11.11 0.51
C CYS A 24 9.64 -11.92 -0.41
N HIS A 25 9.28 -11.37 -1.59
CA HIS A 25 8.44 -12.04 -2.57
C HIS A 25 7.07 -12.46 -2.01
N LYS A 26 6.62 -11.77 -0.95
CA LYS A 26 5.31 -11.98 -0.35
C LYS A 26 4.35 -10.90 -0.82
N GLY A 27 3.12 -11.30 -1.13
CA GLY A 27 2.05 -10.42 -1.55
C GLY A 27 1.57 -9.51 -0.42
N LYS A 28 1.44 -8.22 -0.72
CA LYS A 28 0.61 -7.27 0.01
C LYS A 28 -0.72 -7.18 -0.75
N THR A 29 -1.79 -7.66 -0.13
CA THR A 29 -3.14 -7.42 -0.62
C THR A 29 -3.46 -5.96 -0.41
N TYR A 30 -4.03 -5.33 -1.43
CA TYR A 30 -4.61 -4.00 -1.31
C TYR A 30 -6.05 -4.04 -1.79
N THR A 31 -6.84 -3.22 -1.14
CA THR A 31 -8.27 -3.06 -1.33
C THR A 31 -8.53 -1.56 -1.57
N TYR A 32 -9.72 -1.22 -2.05
CA TYR A 32 -10.22 0.16 -2.11
C TYR A 32 -9.69 1.01 -3.27
N ALA A 33 -9.45 0.42 -4.44
CA ALA A 33 -8.98 1.08 -5.65
C ALA A 33 -7.83 2.07 -5.37
N ALA A 34 -6.86 1.62 -4.55
CA ALA A 34 -5.70 2.45 -4.23
C ALA A 34 -5.05 2.90 -5.55
N LYS A 35 -4.85 4.20 -5.71
CA LYS A 35 -4.25 4.81 -6.90
C LYS A 35 -2.97 5.55 -6.55
N GLY A 36 -2.06 5.63 -7.50
CA GLY A 36 -0.79 6.30 -7.33
C GLY A 36 0.25 5.45 -6.59
N LYS A 37 1.11 6.13 -5.82
CA LYS A 37 2.28 5.54 -5.19
C LYS A 37 2.30 5.80 -3.69
N GLU A 38 2.50 4.74 -2.92
CA GLU A 38 2.62 4.81 -1.46
C GLU A 38 3.98 4.29 -1.03
N SER A 39 4.70 5.06 -0.22
CA SER A 39 5.85 4.54 0.51
C SER A 39 5.38 3.95 1.85
N SER A 40 5.45 2.62 1.99
CA SER A 40 5.11 1.94 3.23
C SER A 40 6.08 0.81 3.53
N ASN A 41 6.24 0.47 4.81
CA ASN A 41 6.96 -0.73 5.18
C ASN A 41 6.16 -1.98 4.77
N CYS A 42 6.85 -3.01 4.29
CA CYS A 42 6.25 -4.32 4.11
C CYS A 42 5.93 -4.92 5.48
N HIS A 43 4.69 -5.39 5.70
CA HIS A 43 4.28 -5.98 6.98
C HIS A 43 5.13 -7.20 7.39
N ILE A 44 5.67 -7.93 6.40
CA ILE A 44 6.44 -9.16 6.63
C ILE A 44 7.91 -8.86 6.89
N CYS A 45 8.62 -8.26 5.93
CA CYS A 45 10.06 -8.03 6.05
C CYS A 45 10.42 -6.70 6.72
N ARG A 46 9.42 -5.85 7.03
CA ARG A 46 9.56 -4.50 7.63
C ARG A 46 10.41 -3.51 6.84
N ARG A 47 10.89 -3.88 5.65
CA ARG A 47 11.65 -3.00 4.77
C ARG A 47 10.74 -1.97 4.11
N LEU A 48 11.28 -0.77 3.88
CA LEU A 48 10.59 0.29 3.16
C LEU A 48 10.44 -0.10 1.69
N VAL A 49 9.22 -0.03 1.19
CA VAL A 49 8.85 -0.37 -0.19
C VAL A 49 8.02 0.77 -0.76
N LEU A 50 8.20 1.05 -2.06
CA LEU A 50 7.31 1.93 -2.80
C LEU A 50 6.31 1.06 -3.55
N TRP A 51 5.03 1.12 -3.15
CA TRP A 51 3.92 0.42 -3.79
C TRP A 51 3.33 1.31 -4.87
N ASP A 52 3.30 0.83 -6.10
CA ASP A 52 2.73 1.53 -7.27
C ASP A 52 1.47 0.77 -7.70
N PHE A 53 0.33 1.24 -7.21
CA PHE A 53 -0.94 0.55 -7.39
C PHE A 53 -1.43 0.63 -8.83
N ASP A 54 -1.18 1.75 -9.52
CA ASP A 54 -1.55 1.94 -10.94
C ASP A 54 -0.88 0.90 -11.86
N ARG A 55 0.34 0.49 -11.50
CA ARG A 55 1.13 -0.49 -12.27
C ARG A 55 1.13 -1.89 -11.67
N MET A 56 0.44 -2.08 -10.53
CA MET A 56 0.45 -3.30 -9.73
C MET A 56 1.88 -3.82 -9.46
N LYS A 57 2.80 -2.90 -9.13
CA LYS A 57 4.22 -3.21 -8.95
C LYS A 57 4.76 -2.57 -7.68
N ALA A 58 5.80 -3.18 -7.13
CA ALA A 58 6.50 -2.63 -5.98
C ALA A 58 8.00 -2.47 -6.28
N TYR A 59 8.57 -1.39 -5.74
CA TYR A 59 9.97 -1.04 -5.93
C TYR A 59 10.72 -1.02 -4.61
N LYS A 60 12.00 -1.39 -4.67
CA LYS A 60 12.93 -1.27 -3.55
C LYS A 60 13.15 0.21 -3.27
N ALA A 61 12.68 0.68 -2.12
CA ALA A 61 12.79 2.08 -1.73
C ALA A 61 13.97 2.28 -0.78
N LYS A 62 14.62 3.44 -0.89
CA LYS A 62 15.56 3.95 0.12
C LYS A 62 14.96 5.22 0.70
N ALA A 63 15.05 5.39 2.02
CA ALA A 63 14.64 6.63 2.65
C ALA A 63 15.42 7.79 2.02
N LYS A 64 14.73 8.91 1.75
CA LYS A 64 15.44 10.14 1.40
C LYS A 64 16.41 10.45 2.55
N LYS A 65 17.67 10.75 2.21
CA LYS A 65 18.54 11.44 3.15
C LYS A 65 17.84 12.76 3.46
N PHE A 66 17.57 13.04 4.73
CA PHE A 66 17.11 14.37 5.12
C PHE A 66 18.07 15.38 4.51
N VAL A 67 17.54 16.29 3.69
CA VAL A 67 18.25 17.53 3.40
C VAL A 67 17.97 18.36 4.64
N SER A 68 19.00 18.48 5.49
CA SER A 68 19.02 19.47 6.57
C SER A 68 18.84 20.87 6.01
#